data_AF-A0A0M3TAP2-F1
#
_entry.id   AF-A0A0M3TAP2-F1
#
_cell.length_a   1.000
_cell.length_b   1.000
_cell.length_c   1.000
_cell.angle_alpha   90.00
_cell.angle_beta   90.00
_cell.angle_gamma   90.00
#
_symmetry.space_group_name_H-M   'P 1'
#
loop_
_entity.id
_entity.type
_entity.pdbx_description
1 polymer ?
#
loop_
_entity_poly.entity_id
_entity_poly.type
_entity_poly.pdbx_seq_one_letter_code
_entity_poly.pdbx_strand_id
1 'polypeptide(L)'
;MSGEKPSPGRRLKRISVALQEDQYIGLEEVAEDMGVTLADAAREAINSYLLTEHWGQTVGKLAEAEIAKGLTNEEVLERVLAKFPHAQTSRESVAWYRSKMRKENPNVPTDREARVRRES
;
A
#
# COMPACT_ATOMS: atom_id res chain seq x y z
N MET A 1 0.83 16.25 4.68
CA MET A 1 1.35 15.19 3.79
C MET A 1 2.66 14.69 4.39
N SER A 2 2.64 13.53 5.06
CA SER A 2 3.83 12.98 5.72
C SER A 2 4.77 12.39 4.69
N GLY A 3 5.89 13.09 4.44
CA GLY A 3 6.96 12.64 3.55
C GLY A 3 7.82 11.57 4.22
N GLU A 4 7.39 10.32 4.17
CA GLU A 4 8.27 9.19 4.47
C GLU A 4 9.31 9.08 3.35
N LYS A 5 10.54 9.51 3.63
CA LYS A 5 11.67 9.33 2.72
C LYS A 5 11.95 7.83 2.59
N PRO A 6 12.20 7.31 1.38
CA PRO A 6 12.53 5.90 1.18
C PRO A 6 13.79 5.50 1.97
N SER A 7 13.78 4.31 2.58
CA SER A 7 14.88 3.78 3.40
C SER A 7 16.24 3.90 2.69
N PRO A 8 17.28 4.38 3.39
CA PRO A 8 18.59 4.61 2.81
C PRO A 8 19.24 3.27 2.47
N GLY A 9 19.30 2.90 1.19
CA GLY A 9 20.00 1.71 0.73
C GLY A 9 19.44 1.04 -0.53
N ARG A 10 18.18 1.29 -0.89
CA ARG A 10 17.60 0.71 -2.12
C ARG A 10 18.00 1.56 -3.32
N ARG A 11 18.99 1.09 -4.11
CA ARG A 11 19.27 1.69 -5.43
C ARG A 11 18.03 1.53 -6.32
N LEU A 12 17.51 2.64 -6.83
CA LEU A 12 16.46 2.62 -7.83
C LEU A 12 17.01 1.93 -9.09
N LYS A 13 16.28 0.92 -9.58
CA LYS A 13 16.61 0.29 -10.86
C LYS A 13 16.12 1.22 -11.96
N ARG A 14 17.04 1.68 -12.82
CA ARG A 14 16.65 2.42 -14.03
C ARG A 14 16.08 1.43 -15.03
N ILE A 15 14.93 1.76 -15.59
CA ILE A 15 14.34 1.04 -16.72
C ILE A 15 14.30 1.98 -17.92
N SER A 16 14.40 1.40 -19.12
CA SER A 16 14.12 2.06 -20.39
C SER A 16 13.01 1.26 -21.05
N VAL A 17 11.96 1.94 -21.52
CA VAL A 17 10.78 1.29 -22.10
C VAL A 17 10.51 1.96 -23.46
N ALA A 18 10.25 1.14 -24.47
CA ALA A 18 9.68 1.59 -25.73
C ALA A 18 8.16 1.47 -25.63
N LEU A 19 7.46 2.57 -25.87
CA LEU A 19 5.99 2.60 -25.88
C LEU A 19 5.48 2.19 -27.25
N GLN A 20 4.35 1.48 -27.26
CA GLN A 20 3.62 1.19 -28.50
C GLN A 20 2.89 2.44 -29.00
N GLU A 21 2.51 2.45 -30.28
CA GLU A 21 1.88 3.61 -30.93
C GLU A 21 0.56 4.02 -30.26
N ASP A 22 -0.28 3.05 -29.92
CA ASP A 22 -1.53 3.24 -29.19
C ASP A 22 -1.33 3.84 -27.79
N GLN A 23 -0.28 3.41 -27.07
CA GLN A 23 0.10 3.96 -25.77
C GLN A 23 0.59 5.40 -25.88
N TYR A 24 1.29 5.73 -26.97
CA TYR A 24 1.74 7.09 -27.25
C TYR A 24 0.55 8.02 -27.52
N ILE A 25 -0.36 7.60 -28.39
CA ILE A 25 -1.58 8.34 -28.74
C ILE A 25 -2.41 8.60 -27.48
N GLY A 26 -2.67 7.57 -26.67
CA GLY A 26 -3.43 7.73 -25.42
C GLY A 26 -2.76 8.69 -24.42
N LEU A 27 -1.43 8.75 -24.37
CA LEU A 27 -0.73 9.71 -23.51
C LEU A 27 -0.79 11.14 -24.07
N GLU A 28 -0.78 11.32 -25.39
CA GLU A 28 -0.96 12.62 -26.02
C GLU A 28 -2.36 13.18 -25.75
N GLU A 29 -3.41 12.36 -25.91
CA GLU A 29 -4.79 12.74 -25.58
C GLU A 29 -4.91 13.22 -24.12
N VAL A 30 -4.34 12.46 -23.18
CA VAL A 30 -4.33 12.83 -21.75
C VAL A 30 -3.56 14.13 -21.51
N ALA A 31 -2.43 14.33 -22.19
CA ALA A 31 -1.63 15.53 -22.05
C ALA A 31 -2.38 16.78 -22.55
N GLU A 32 -3.07 16.66 -23.69
CA GLU A 32 -3.91 17.72 -24.25
C GLU A 32 -5.10 18.04 -23.34
N ASP A 33 -5.85 17.03 -22.91
CA ASP A 33 -7.01 17.18 -22.03
C ASP A 33 -6.66 17.86 -20.70
N MET A 34 -5.49 17.53 -20.16
CA MET A 34 -5.01 18.09 -18.89
C MET A 34 -4.23 19.40 -19.06
N GLY A 35 -3.86 19.79 -20.29
CA GLY A 35 -2.99 20.94 -20.57
C GLY A 35 -1.59 20.80 -19.97
N VAL A 36 -1.04 19.58 -19.95
CA VAL A 36 0.29 19.26 -19.37
C VAL A 36 1.23 18.68 -20.42
N THR A 37 2.48 18.42 -20.05
CA THR A 37 3.43 17.76 -20.97
C THR A 37 3.18 16.26 -21.06
N LEU A 38 3.59 15.64 -22.17
CA LEU A 38 3.55 14.18 -22.34
C LEU A 38 4.28 13.43 -21.21
N ALA A 39 5.38 13.98 -20.70
CA ALA A 39 6.12 13.40 -19.58
C ALA A 39 5.34 13.48 -18.26
N ASP A 40 4.55 14.53 -18.06
CA ASP A 40 3.68 14.66 -16.89
C ASP A 40 2.49 13.70 -16.99
N ALA A 41 1.87 13.59 -18.16
CA ALA A 41 0.82 12.60 -18.44
C ALA A 41 1.31 11.16 -18.19
N ALA A 42 2.51 10.82 -18.68
CA ALA A 42 3.13 9.51 -18.43
C ALA A 42 3.39 9.27 -16.93
N ARG A 43 3.87 10.29 -16.20
CA ARG A 43 4.05 10.18 -14.74
C ARG A 43 2.72 9.98 -14.03
N GLU A 44 1.67 10.69 -14.44
CA GLU A 44 0.34 10.57 -13.84
C GLU A 44 -0.27 9.20 -14.11
N ALA A 45 -0.17 8.67 -15.33
CA ALA A 45 -0.63 7.32 -15.65
C ALA A 45 0.09 6.25 -14.80
N ILE A 46 1.42 6.35 -14.68
CA ILE A 46 2.21 5.44 -13.83
C ILE A 46 1.80 5.60 -12.36
N ASN A 47 1.67 6.84 -11.88
CA ASN A 47 1.25 7.11 -10.50
C ASN A 47 -0.14 6.56 -10.23
N SER A 48 -1.10 6.76 -11.12
CA SER A 48 -2.47 6.26 -11.00
C SER A 48 -2.49 4.74 -10.96
N TYR A 49 -1.77 4.06 -11.86
CA TYR A 49 -1.63 2.60 -11.81
C TYR A 49 -1.01 2.14 -10.48
N LEU A 50 0.10 2.77 -10.07
CA LEU A 50 0.77 2.41 -8.83
C LEU A 50 -0.07 2.75 -7.59
N LEU A 51 -0.83 3.84 -7.59
CA LEU A 51 -1.64 4.29 -6.46
C LEU A 51 -2.94 3.49 -6.34
N THR A 52 -3.59 3.25 -7.45
CA THR A 52 -4.90 2.60 -7.52
C THR A 52 -4.77 1.08 -7.42
N GLU A 53 -3.79 0.49 -8.12
CA GLU A 53 -3.63 -0.97 -8.15
C GLU A 53 -2.63 -1.50 -7.12
N HIS A 54 -1.57 -0.74 -6.77
CA HIS A 54 -0.48 -1.26 -5.92
C HIS A 54 -0.30 -0.59 -4.54
N TRP A 55 -0.60 0.70 -4.36
CA TRP A 55 -0.44 1.43 -3.09
C TRP A 55 -1.77 1.66 -2.36
N GLY A 56 -2.90 1.36 -2.99
CA GLY A 56 -4.19 1.14 -2.34
C GLY A 56 -4.22 -0.19 -1.57
N GLN A 57 -3.39 -1.15 -1.99
CA GLN A 57 -3.26 -2.49 -1.40
C GLN A 57 -1.82 -2.74 -0.95
N THR A 58 -1.26 -1.89 -0.10
CA THR A 58 0.03 -2.21 0.54
C THR A 58 -0.17 -3.23 1.65
N VAL A 59 0.91 -3.92 2.02
CA VAL A 59 0.94 -4.77 3.21
C VAL A 59 0.45 -4.01 4.45
N GLY A 60 0.92 -2.77 4.64
CA GLY A 60 0.51 -1.93 5.76
C GLY A 60 -0.98 -1.59 5.73
N LYS A 61 -1.53 -1.15 4.58
CA LYS A 61 -2.96 -0.84 4.47
C LYS A 61 -3.84 -2.06 4.67
N LEU A 62 -3.44 -3.22 4.16
CA LEU A 62 -4.15 -4.47 4.41
C LEU A 62 -4.09 -4.83 5.90
N ALA A 63 -2.92 -4.76 6.52
CA ALA A 63 -2.76 -5.05 7.94
C ALA A 63 -3.63 -4.12 8.80
N GLU A 64 -3.59 -2.81 8.54
CA GLU A 64 -4.41 -1.81 9.24
C GLU A 64 -5.91 -2.08 9.05
N ALA A 65 -6.36 -2.42 7.83
CA ALA A 65 -7.75 -2.76 7.55
C ALA A 65 -8.21 -4.04 8.29
N GLU A 66 -7.38 -5.07 8.33
CA GLU A 66 -7.70 -6.33 9.03
C GLU A 66 -7.66 -6.14 10.57
N ILE A 67 -6.75 -5.32 11.09
CA ILE A 67 -6.73 -4.93 12.52
C ILE A 67 -8.01 -4.18 12.88
N ALA A 68 -8.47 -3.25 12.04
CA ALA A 68 -9.70 -2.49 12.28
C ALA A 68 -10.95 -3.38 12.34
N LYS A 69 -10.95 -4.51 11.62
CA LYS A 69 -12.00 -5.55 11.70
C LYS A 69 -11.95 -6.37 12.98
N GLY A 70 -10.95 -6.15 13.84
CA GLY A 70 -10.81 -6.84 15.13
C GLY A 70 -10.16 -8.21 15.05
N LEU A 71 -9.43 -8.53 13.98
CA LEU A 71 -8.66 -9.77 13.88
C LEU A 71 -7.50 -9.77 14.86
N THR A 72 -6.98 -10.95 15.20
CA THR A 72 -5.72 -11.09 15.98
C THR A 72 -4.50 -10.81 15.11
N ASN A 73 -3.34 -10.55 15.71
CA ASN A 73 -2.10 -10.30 14.98
C ASN A 73 -1.70 -11.48 14.08
N GLU A 74 -1.96 -12.71 14.54
CA GLU A 74 -1.66 -13.93 13.79
C GLU A 74 -2.54 -14.03 12.54
N GLU A 75 -3.86 -13.82 12.69
CA GLU A 75 -4.81 -13.87 11.57
C GLU A 75 -4.55 -12.76 10.55
N VAL A 76 -4.15 -11.58 11.02
CA VAL A 76 -3.76 -10.46 10.14
C VAL A 76 -2.50 -10.84 9.37
N LEU A 77 -1.49 -11.42 10.02
CA LEU A 77 -0.27 -11.86 9.36
C LEU A 77 -0.57 -12.93 8.29
N GLU A 78 -1.39 -13.93 8.62
CA GLU A 78 -1.82 -14.96 7.66
C GLU A 78 -2.48 -14.35 6.43
N ARG A 79 -3.42 -13.40 6.62
CA ARG A 79 -4.10 -12.71 5.49
C ARG A 79 -3.14 -11.86 4.67
N VAL A 80 -2.19 -11.20 5.32
CA VAL A 80 -1.14 -10.42 4.66
C VAL A 80 -0.24 -11.31 3.83
N LEU A 81 0.24 -12.43 4.36
CA LEU A 81 1.12 -13.35 3.63
C LEU A 81 0.39 -14.11 2.53
N ALA A 82 -0.89 -14.42 2.71
CA ALA A 82 -1.72 -15.01 1.66
C ALA A 82 -1.86 -14.08 0.45
N LYS A 83 -1.98 -12.77 0.69
CA LYS A 83 -2.11 -11.76 -0.38
C LYS A 83 -0.77 -11.25 -0.91
N PHE A 84 0.26 -11.22 -0.07
CA PHE A 84 1.61 -10.79 -0.41
C PHE A 84 2.63 -11.86 -0.01
N PRO A 85 2.77 -12.96 -0.76
CA PRO A 85 3.65 -14.08 -0.41
C PRO A 85 5.14 -13.71 -0.27
N HIS A 86 5.56 -12.62 -0.89
CA HIS A 86 6.93 -12.11 -0.83
C HIS A 86 7.14 -11.01 0.23
N ALA A 87 6.11 -10.68 1.02
CA ALA A 87 6.23 -9.69 2.07
C ALA A 87 7.13 -10.20 3.21
N GLN A 88 8.00 -9.33 3.72
CA GLN A 88 8.84 -9.62 4.90
C GLN A 88 8.14 -9.25 6.21
N THR A 89 6.81 -9.20 6.20
CA THR A 89 6.04 -8.80 7.37
C THR A 89 6.04 -9.90 8.40
N SER A 90 6.26 -9.52 9.65
CA SER A 90 6.22 -10.42 10.80
C SER A 90 5.07 -10.05 11.74
N ARG A 91 4.79 -10.93 12.70
CA ARG A 91 3.80 -10.68 13.75
C ARG A 91 4.10 -9.40 14.54
N GLU A 92 5.37 -9.09 14.75
CA GLU A 92 5.84 -7.87 15.43
C GLU A 92 5.53 -6.63 14.61
N SER A 93 5.64 -6.70 13.28
CA SER A 93 5.26 -5.60 12.38
C SER A 93 3.76 -5.31 12.48
N VAL A 94 2.93 -6.35 12.54
CA VAL A 94 1.47 -6.23 12.76
C VAL A 94 1.15 -5.63 14.13
N ALA A 95 1.85 -6.08 15.19
CA ALA A 95 1.69 -5.52 16.52
C ALA A 95 2.08 -4.03 16.59
N TRP A 96 3.10 -3.62 15.83
CA TRP A 96 3.48 -2.22 15.67
C TRP A 96 2.38 -1.40 14.98
N TYR A 97 1.81 -1.89 13.87
CA TYR A 97 0.68 -1.22 13.21
C TYR A 97 -0.51 -1.06 14.16
N ARG A 98 -0.86 -2.10 14.93
CA ARG A 98 -1.95 -2.03 15.92
C ARG A 98 -1.67 -0.96 16.98
N SER A 99 -0.43 -0.90 17.46
CA SER A 99 -0.01 0.11 18.45
C SER A 99 -0.07 1.52 17.88
N LYS A 100 0.37 1.71 16.62
CA LYS A 100 0.26 2.98 15.89
C LYS A 100 -1.20 3.41 15.74
N MET A 101 -2.06 2.52 15.24
CA MET A 101 -3.49 2.79 15.08
C MET A 101 -4.18 3.14 16.40
N ARG A 102 -3.81 2.48 17.51
CA ARG A 102 -4.36 2.79 18.84
C ARG A 102 -3.97 4.16 19.37
N LYS A 103 -2.82 4.72 18.96
CA LYS A 103 -2.43 6.09 19.32
C LYS A 103 -3.35 7.12 18.65
N GLU A 104 -3.79 6.82 17.43
CA GLU A 104 -4.68 7.69 16.64
C GLU A 104 -6.16 7.45 17.00
N ASN A 105 -6.53 6.21 17.33
CA ASN A 105 -7.87 5.81 17.70
C ASN A 105 -7.84 4.76 18.84
N PRO A 106 -8.08 5.17 20.10
CA PRO A 106 -8.08 4.26 21.25
C PRO A 106 -9.08 3.09 21.18
N ASN A 107 -10.09 3.15 20.31
CA ASN A 107 -11.10 2.10 20.15
C ASN A 107 -10.62 0.88 19.36
N VAL A 108 -9.45 0.96 18.71
CA VAL A 108 -8.87 -0.19 18.00
C VAL A 108 -8.51 -1.28 19.03
N PRO A 109 -9.04 -2.51 18.92
CA PRO A 109 -8.83 -3.54 19.95
C PRO A 109 -7.35 -3.97 20.01
N THR A 110 -6.86 -4.25 21.21
CA THR A 110 -5.59 -4.97 21.42
C THR A 110 -5.68 -6.39 20.87
N ASP A 111 -4.52 -7.03 20.66
CA ASP A 111 -4.47 -8.43 20.24
C ASP A 111 -5.18 -9.36 21.24
N ARG A 112 -5.03 -9.09 22.54
CA ARG A 112 -5.72 -9.83 23.60
C ARG A 112 -7.24 -9.66 23.53
N GLU A 113 -7.73 -8.43 23.36
CA GLU A 113 -9.17 -8.16 23.21
C GLU A 113 -9.74 -8.81 21.95
N ALA A 114 -8.98 -8.80 20.84
CA ALA A 114 -9.34 -9.49 19.61
C ALA A 114 -9.47 -11.01 19.82
N ARG A 115 -8.53 -11.62 20.56
CA ARG A 115 -8.57 -13.06 20.88
C ARG A 115 -9.77 -13.42 21.75
N VAL A 116 -10.04 -12.66 22.80
CA VAL A 116 -11.20 -12.92 23.68
C VAL A 116 -12.53 -12.87 22.91
N ARG A 117 -12.68 -11.93 21.98
CA ARG A 117 -13.88 -11.81 21.13
C ARG A 117 -14.08 -12.98 20.17
N ARG A 118 -13.03 -13.75 19.85
CA ARG A 118 -13.10 -14.94 18.99
C ARG A 118 -13.49 -16.21 19.75
N GLU A 119 -13.22 -16.23 21.05
CA GLU A 119 -13.50 -17.34 21.96
C GLU A 119 -14.88 -17.22 22.65
N SER A 120 -15.57 -16.08 22.46
CA SER A 120 -16.92 -15.78 22.97
C SER A 120 -17.98 -16.02 21.90
#